data_AF-A0AAT9LCM0-F1
#
_entry.id   AF-A0AAT9LCM0-F1
#
_cell.length_a   1.000
_cell.length_b   1.000
_cell.length_c   1.000
_cell.angle_alpha   90.00
_cell.angle_beta   90.00
_cell.angle_gamma   90.00
#
_symmetry.space_group_name_H-M   'P 1'
#
loop_
_entity.id
_entity.type
_entity.pdbx_description
1 polymer ?
#
loop_
_entity_poly.entity_id
_entity_poly.type
_entity_poly.pdbx_seq_one_letter_code
_entity_poly.pdbx_strand_id
1 'polypeptide(L)'
;MSTQQGPENKGMDFLTRLGQTLRSGAETIVQETRELTRIGKIKVEILSLENERGRKFEEAGRLAHTLYKGGQGYPEELLKIFAEIDDIERRIDEKNREIERVRREGESKEKPPAPKETSEATAPESPASAVDQPKQYCPQCGARLDEGDVFCSKCGARVN
;
A
#
# COMPACT_ATOMS: atom_id res chain seq x y z
N MET A 1 37.42 10.32 -58.16
CA MET A 1 36.00 10.59 -58.45
C MET A 1 35.18 9.94 -57.35
N SER A 2 34.27 10.67 -56.73
CA SER A 2 33.59 10.27 -55.50
C SER A 2 32.11 9.96 -55.75
N THR A 3 31.60 8.84 -55.22
CA THR A 3 30.20 8.65 -54.80
C THR A 3 30.14 7.35 -53.97
N GLN A 4 30.03 7.44 -52.64
CA GLN A 4 28.79 7.40 -51.86
C GLN A 4 28.18 5.99 -51.70
N GLN A 5 28.44 5.37 -50.54
CA GLN A 5 27.66 4.25 -50.02
C GLN A 5 26.37 4.79 -49.39
N GLY A 6 25.22 4.20 -49.75
CA GLY A 6 23.89 4.71 -49.40
C GLY A 6 23.47 4.45 -47.93
N PRO A 7 22.64 5.32 -47.30
CA PRO A 7 22.32 5.26 -45.88
C PRO A 7 21.04 4.45 -45.54
N GLU A 8 20.81 3.29 -46.17
CA GLU A 8 19.47 2.67 -46.20
C GLU A 8 19.06 1.91 -44.92
N ASN A 9 19.99 1.50 -44.05
CA ASN A 9 19.65 0.71 -42.84
C ASN A 9 19.11 1.53 -41.64
N LYS A 10 19.30 2.86 -41.62
CA LYS A 10 18.93 3.68 -40.43
C LYS A 10 17.43 3.78 -40.18
N GLY A 11 16.60 3.70 -41.23
CA GLY A 11 15.14 3.80 -41.10
C GLY A 11 14.51 2.56 -40.48
N MET A 12 15.00 1.37 -40.83
CA MET A 12 14.46 0.11 -40.32
C MET A 12 14.80 -0.08 -38.83
N ASP A 13 16.04 0.24 -38.42
CA ASP A 13 16.43 0.24 -37.00
C ASP A 13 15.60 1.24 -36.17
N PHE A 14 15.24 2.39 -36.74
CA PHE A 14 14.41 3.38 -36.06
C PHE A 14 12.97 2.88 -35.84
N LEU A 15 12.35 2.26 -36.86
CA LEU A 15 11.02 1.68 -36.74
C LEU A 15 10.98 0.46 -35.81
N THR A 16 12.03 -0.38 -35.82
CA THR A 16 12.15 -1.51 -34.89
C THR A 16 12.30 -1.02 -33.45
N ARG A 17 13.14 0.01 -33.19
CA ARG A 17 13.26 0.62 -31.87
C ARG A 17 11.98 1.30 -31.42
N LEU A 18 11.30 2.04 -32.30
CA LEU A 18 10.02 2.68 -31.99
C LEU A 18 8.94 1.64 -31.65
N GLY A 19 8.87 0.54 -32.40
CA GLY A 19 7.98 -0.58 -32.14
C GLY A 19 8.30 -1.34 -30.83
N GLN A 20 9.58 -1.49 -30.49
CA GLN A 20 10.01 -2.08 -29.21
C GLN A 20 9.62 -1.19 -28.02
N THR A 21 9.85 0.13 -28.10
CA THR A 21 9.48 1.09 -27.04
C THR A 21 7.96 1.21 -26.87
N LEU A 22 7.20 1.19 -27.97
CA LEU A 22 5.73 1.15 -27.94
C LEU A 22 5.21 -0.14 -27.28
N ARG A 23 5.84 -1.29 -27.57
CA ARG A 23 5.46 -2.57 -26.98
C ARG A 23 5.74 -2.60 -25.47
N SER A 24 6.91 -2.15 -25.01
CA SER A 24 7.21 -2.09 -23.58
C SER A 24 6.29 -1.14 -22.81
N GLY A 25 5.94 0.02 -23.39
CA GLY A 25 4.98 0.95 -22.76
C GLY A 25 3.57 0.37 -22.64
N ALA A 26 3.10 -0.33 -23.67
CA ALA A 26 1.78 -1.00 -23.66
C ALA A 26 1.72 -2.17 -22.67
N GLU A 27 2.80 -2.96 -22.54
CA GLU A 27 2.87 -4.09 -21.61
C GLU A 27 2.79 -3.64 -20.14
N THR A 28 3.46 -2.54 -19.77
CA THR A 28 3.43 -1.98 -18.41
C THR A 28 2.01 -1.55 -17.99
N ILE A 29 1.32 -0.78 -18.84
CA ILE A 29 -0.05 -0.28 -18.57
C ILE A 29 -1.04 -1.45 -18.37
N VAL A 30 -0.87 -2.53 -19.14
CA VAL A 30 -1.71 -3.74 -19.02
C VAL A 30 -1.43 -4.51 -17.72
N GLN A 31 -0.19 -4.53 -17.23
CA GLN A 31 0.16 -5.17 -15.95
C GLN A 31 -0.46 -4.40 -14.77
N GLU A 32 -0.25 -3.08 -14.71
CA GLU A 32 -0.78 -2.22 -13.64
C GLU A 32 -2.32 -2.31 -13.55
N THR A 33 -3.01 -2.29 -14.70
CA THR A 33 -4.47 -2.46 -14.79
C THR A 33 -4.94 -3.80 -14.18
N ARG A 34 -4.18 -4.89 -14.37
CA ARG A 34 -4.49 -6.20 -13.79
C ARG A 34 -4.29 -6.22 -12.28
N GLU A 35 -3.26 -5.56 -11.77
CA GLU A 35 -2.95 -5.47 -10.34
C GLU A 35 -4.03 -4.64 -9.61
N LEU A 36 -4.41 -3.48 -10.15
CA LEU A 36 -5.54 -2.68 -9.63
C LEU A 36 -6.86 -3.47 -9.63
N THR A 37 -7.14 -4.23 -10.69
CA THR A 37 -8.32 -5.11 -10.77
C THR A 37 -8.29 -6.21 -9.69
N ARG A 38 -7.12 -6.82 -9.43
CA ARG A 38 -6.95 -7.84 -8.39
C ARG A 38 -7.17 -7.24 -6.99
N ILE A 39 -6.56 -6.08 -6.70
CA ILE A 39 -6.75 -5.35 -5.44
C ILE A 39 -8.23 -4.97 -5.25
N GLY A 40 -8.91 -4.53 -6.31
CA GLY A 40 -10.35 -4.22 -6.28
C GLY A 40 -11.22 -5.41 -5.85
N LYS A 41 -10.96 -6.60 -6.40
CA LYS A 41 -11.66 -7.84 -6.00
C LYS A 41 -11.41 -8.18 -4.52
N ILE A 42 -10.16 -8.14 -4.07
CA ILE A 42 -9.81 -8.43 -2.67
C ILE A 42 -10.50 -7.44 -1.72
N LYS A 43 -10.60 -6.15 -2.08
CA LYS A 43 -11.33 -5.14 -1.30
C LYS A 43 -12.84 -5.41 -1.21
N VAL A 44 -13.48 -5.90 -2.27
CA VAL A 44 -14.90 -6.30 -2.23
C VAL A 44 -15.10 -7.49 -1.29
N GLU A 45 -14.17 -8.44 -1.27
CA GLU A 45 -14.19 -9.57 -0.34
C GLU A 45 -13.96 -9.13 1.11
N ILE A 46 -13.04 -8.19 1.36
CA ILE A 46 -12.84 -7.57 2.69
C ILE A 46 -14.15 -6.88 3.14
N LEU A 47 -14.77 -6.06 2.30
CA LEU A 47 -16.05 -5.40 2.64
C LEU A 47 -17.15 -6.43 2.96
N SER A 48 -17.18 -7.57 2.27
CA SER A 48 -18.11 -8.65 2.57
C SER A 48 -17.87 -9.24 3.98
N LEU A 49 -16.60 -9.49 4.33
CA LEU A 49 -16.17 -9.97 5.65
C LEU A 49 -16.43 -8.94 6.76
N GLU A 50 -16.19 -7.65 6.52
CA GLU A 50 -16.45 -6.58 7.49
C GLU A 50 -17.95 -6.48 7.82
N ASN A 51 -18.82 -6.63 6.81
CA ASN A 51 -20.26 -6.72 7.00
C ASN A 51 -20.68 -8.02 7.72
N GLU A 52 -20.00 -9.14 7.47
CA GLU A 52 -20.22 -10.40 8.19
C GLU A 52 -19.85 -10.27 9.68
N ARG A 53 -18.68 -9.72 9.99
CA ARG A 53 -18.23 -9.39 11.34
C ARG A 53 -19.21 -8.46 12.05
N GLY A 54 -19.70 -7.42 11.35
CA GLY A 54 -20.71 -6.50 11.88
C GLY A 54 -21.99 -7.22 12.34
N ARG A 55 -22.52 -8.12 11.51
CA ARG A 55 -23.69 -8.95 11.87
C ARG A 55 -23.40 -9.85 13.09
N LYS A 56 -22.19 -10.40 13.20
CA LYS A 56 -21.78 -11.23 14.33
C LYS A 56 -21.65 -10.45 15.64
N PHE A 57 -21.12 -9.23 15.61
CA PHE A 57 -21.17 -8.33 16.78
C PHE A 57 -22.60 -7.96 17.19
N GLU A 58 -23.50 -7.76 16.23
CA GLU A 58 -24.92 -7.49 16.50
C GLU A 58 -25.63 -8.70 17.14
N GLU A 59 -25.31 -9.92 16.69
CA GLU A 59 -25.73 -11.20 17.27
C GLU A 59 -25.22 -11.37 18.71
N ALA A 60 -23.90 -11.22 18.92
CA ALA A 60 -23.27 -11.26 20.24
C ALA A 60 -23.86 -10.21 21.20
N GLY A 61 -24.09 -8.98 20.73
CA GLY A 61 -24.65 -7.89 21.53
C GLY A 61 -26.09 -8.16 21.98
N ARG A 62 -26.94 -8.70 21.09
CA ARG A 62 -28.30 -9.15 21.45
C ARG A 62 -28.28 -10.23 22.53
N LEU A 63 -27.42 -11.22 22.37
CA LEU A 63 -27.28 -12.33 23.32
C LEU A 63 -26.75 -11.83 24.67
N ALA A 64 -25.67 -11.06 24.68
CA ALA A 64 -25.09 -10.45 25.88
C ALA A 64 -26.09 -9.59 26.66
N HIS A 65 -26.89 -8.76 25.97
CA HIS A 65 -27.92 -7.93 26.61
C HIS A 65 -29.07 -8.78 27.20
N THR A 66 -29.40 -9.91 26.59
CA THR A 66 -30.40 -10.86 27.11
C THR A 66 -29.90 -11.53 28.39
N LEU A 67 -28.65 -12.00 28.37
CA LEU A 67 -27.99 -12.63 29.53
C LEU A 67 -27.86 -11.64 30.71
N TYR A 68 -27.45 -10.40 30.43
CA TYR A 68 -27.40 -9.32 31.42
C TYR A 68 -28.75 -9.11 32.11
N LYS A 69 -29.85 -9.03 31.34
CA LYS A 69 -31.20 -8.90 31.90
C LYS A 69 -31.66 -10.14 32.69
N GLY A 70 -31.19 -11.32 32.31
CA GLY A 70 -31.45 -12.58 33.02
C GLY A 70 -30.57 -12.83 34.24
N GLY A 71 -29.54 -12.00 34.49
CA GLY A 71 -28.52 -12.26 35.51
C GLY A 71 -27.66 -13.51 35.21
N GLN A 72 -27.59 -13.92 33.95
CA GLN A 72 -26.88 -15.12 33.52
C GLN A 72 -25.42 -14.81 33.15
N GLY A 73 -24.53 -15.77 33.38
CA GLY A 73 -23.15 -15.72 32.92
C GLY A 73 -23.01 -15.94 31.41
N TYR A 74 -21.78 -15.97 30.91
CA TYR A 74 -21.46 -16.20 29.50
C TYR A 74 -21.78 -17.66 29.09
N PRO A 75 -22.69 -17.91 28.13
CA PRO A 75 -22.95 -19.24 27.59
C PRO A 75 -21.93 -19.60 26.50
N GLU A 76 -21.82 -20.89 26.21
CA GLU A 76 -21.01 -21.44 25.12
C GLU A 76 -21.36 -20.83 23.75
N GLU A 77 -22.64 -20.49 23.52
CA GLU A 77 -23.12 -19.84 22.29
C GLU A 77 -22.49 -18.46 22.07
N LEU A 78 -22.30 -17.68 23.13
CA LEU A 78 -21.64 -16.37 23.04
C LEU A 78 -20.14 -16.51 22.76
N LEU A 79 -19.50 -17.55 23.32
CA LEU A 79 -18.10 -17.88 23.02
C LEU A 79 -17.91 -18.31 21.56
N LYS A 80 -18.87 -19.06 20.99
CA LYS A 80 -18.87 -19.46 19.58
C LYS A 80 -18.96 -18.24 18.65
N ILE A 81 -19.82 -17.27 18.94
CA ILE A 81 -19.91 -16.05 18.14
C ILE A 81 -18.59 -15.25 18.18
N PHE A 82 -17.91 -15.19 19.33
CA PHE A 82 -16.58 -14.56 19.39
C PHE A 82 -15.52 -15.32 18.59
N ALA A 83 -15.49 -16.66 18.64
CA ALA A 83 -14.57 -17.45 17.81
C ALA A 83 -14.83 -17.24 16.30
N GLU A 84 -16.08 -17.09 15.87
CA GLU A 84 -16.43 -16.74 14.49
C GLU A 84 -15.99 -15.31 14.11
N ILE A 85 -16.04 -14.36 15.05
CA ILE A 85 -15.50 -13.00 14.85
C ILE A 85 -13.98 -13.06 14.67
N ASP A 86 -13.25 -13.75 15.54
CA ASP A 86 -11.79 -13.91 15.47
C ASP A 86 -11.36 -14.55 14.13
N ASP A 87 -12.12 -15.54 13.65
CA ASP A 87 -11.94 -16.18 12.35
C ASP A 87 -12.17 -15.21 11.17
N ILE A 88 -13.18 -14.35 11.24
CA ILE A 88 -13.43 -13.32 10.21
C ILE A 88 -12.34 -12.25 10.23
N GLU A 89 -11.89 -11.80 11.40
CA GLU A 89 -10.82 -10.82 11.53
C GLU A 89 -9.49 -11.35 10.97
N ARG A 90 -9.14 -12.62 11.26
CA ARG A 90 -8.00 -13.28 10.63
C ARG A 90 -8.10 -13.32 9.10
N ARG A 91 -9.29 -13.62 8.55
CA ARG A 91 -9.53 -13.64 7.08
C ARG A 91 -9.39 -12.25 6.45
N ILE A 92 -9.80 -11.18 7.15
CA ILE A 92 -9.59 -9.79 6.72
C ILE A 92 -8.09 -9.46 6.71
N ASP A 93 -7.38 -9.84 7.77
CA ASP A 93 -5.93 -9.63 7.91
C ASP A 93 -5.12 -10.33 6.82
N GLU A 94 -5.47 -11.58 6.49
CA GLU A 94 -4.87 -12.34 5.39
C GLU A 94 -5.06 -11.65 4.04
N LYS A 95 -6.24 -11.07 3.78
CA LYS A 95 -6.54 -10.31 2.56
C LYS A 95 -5.86 -8.96 2.49
N ASN A 96 -5.73 -8.25 3.62
CA ASN A 96 -4.93 -7.03 3.70
C ASN A 96 -3.45 -7.33 3.39
N ARG A 97 -2.90 -8.42 3.94
CA ARG A 97 -1.54 -8.90 3.61
C ARG A 97 -1.42 -9.31 2.12
N GLU A 98 -2.48 -9.82 1.51
CA GLU A 98 -2.51 -10.10 0.08
C GLU A 98 -2.44 -8.84 -0.78
N ILE A 99 -3.22 -7.79 -0.47
CA ILE A 99 -3.12 -6.48 -1.14
C ILE A 99 -1.69 -5.94 -1.06
N GLU A 100 -1.05 -6.04 0.10
CA GLU A 100 0.34 -5.60 0.31
C GLU A 100 1.39 -6.44 -0.43
N ARG A 101 1.09 -7.71 -0.76
CA ARG A 101 1.91 -8.50 -1.70
C ARG A 101 1.71 -8.05 -3.14
N VAL A 102 0.47 -7.88 -3.59
CA VAL A 102 0.15 -7.46 -4.97
C VAL A 102 0.76 -6.10 -5.30
N ARG A 103 0.76 -5.15 -4.35
CA ARG A 103 1.43 -3.85 -4.49
C ARG A 103 2.94 -4.00 -4.72
N ARG A 104 3.61 -4.77 -3.86
CA ARG A 104 5.06 -5.04 -3.95
C ARG A 104 5.45 -5.82 -5.21
N GLU A 105 4.57 -6.70 -5.70
CA GLU A 105 4.75 -7.41 -6.98
C GLU A 105 4.78 -6.46 -8.17
N GLY A 106 4.02 -5.36 -8.15
CA GLY A 106 4.07 -4.30 -9.16
C GLY A 106 5.38 -3.51 -9.08
N GLU A 107 5.68 -2.94 -7.92
CA GLU A 107 6.88 -2.14 -7.63
C GLU A 107 8.19 -2.87 -7.97
N SER A 108 8.25 -4.19 -7.73
CA SER A 108 9.47 -4.99 -7.92
C SER A 108 9.81 -5.28 -9.39
N LYS A 109 8.88 -5.03 -10.33
CA LYS A 109 9.11 -5.28 -11.77
C LYS A 109 9.75 -4.10 -12.50
N GLU A 110 9.83 -2.93 -11.86
CA GLU A 110 10.12 -1.65 -12.56
C GLU A 110 11.59 -1.21 -12.51
N LYS A 111 12.51 -2.01 -11.96
CA LYS A 111 13.91 -1.60 -11.74
C LYS A 111 14.91 -2.31 -12.66
N PRO A 112 15.36 -1.68 -13.77
CA PRO A 112 16.63 -2.00 -14.40
C PRO A 112 17.77 -1.89 -13.36
N PRO A 113 18.77 -2.79 -13.36
CA PRO A 113 19.90 -2.67 -12.47
C PRO A 113 20.73 -1.43 -12.83
N ALA A 114 20.64 -0.39 -12.00
CA ALA A 114 21.59 0.72 -12.04
C ALA A 114 23.02 0.16 -11.85
N PRO A 115 24.00 0.57 -12.67
CA PRO A 115 25.38 0.15 -12.49
C PRO A 115 25.86 0.49 -11.08
N LYS A 116 26.37 -0.52 -10.36
CA LYS A 116 27.12 -0.30 -9.13
C LYS A 116 28.54 0.09 -9.51
N GLU A 117 28.87 1.37 -9.37
CA GLU A 117 30.26 1.79 -9.28
C GLU A 117 30.63 2.05 -7.82
N THR A 118 31.73 1.39 -7.40
CA THR A 118 32.62 1.74 -6.28
C THR A 118 33.01 3.23 -6.33
N SER A 119 33.42 3.93 -5.27
CA SER A 119 33.83 3.58 -3.89
C SER A 119 33.75 4.86 -3.01
N GLU A 120 34.17 4.97 -1.75
CA GLU A 120 34.94 4.09 -0.83
C GLU A 120 34.42 4.29 0.62
N ALA A 121 35.20 3.91 1.64
CA ALA A 121 34.97 4.30 3.04
C ALA A 121 35.76 5.56 3.41
N THR A 122 35.13 6.55 4.03
CA THR A 122 35.80 7.52 4.91
C THR A 122 34.85 7.99 6.01
N ALA A 123 35.09 7.47 7.20
CA ALA A 123 34.85 8.17 8.46
C ALA A 123 36.24 8.36 9.12
N PRO A 124 36.44 9.33 10.02
CA PRO A 124 35.45 10.23 10.63
C PRO A 124 35.73 11.72 10.38
N GLU A 125 34.79 12.59 10.75
CA GLU A 125 34.98 13.57 11.85
C GLU A 125 33.73 14.47 12.01
N SER A 126 33.41 14.78 13.27
CA SER A 126 32.37 15.74 13.65
C SER A 126 33.05 17.10 13.86
N PRO A 127 32.37 18.22 13.54
CA PRO A 127 31.68 18.86 14.66
C PRO A 127 30.28 19.40 14.34
N ALA A 128 29.57 19.63 15.44
CA ALA A 128 28.23 20.17 15.56
C ALA A 128 27.85 21.32 14.60
N SER A 129 26.64 21.22 14.05
CA SER A 129 25.70 22.35 13.99
C SER A 129 24.28 21.83 14.07
N ALA A 130 23.65 22.02 15.23
CA ALA A 130 22.22 21.76 15.39
C ALA A 130 21.44 22.84 14.64
N VAL A 131 20.64 22.45 13.66
CA VAL A 131 19.56 23.31 13.13
C VAL A 131 18.27 22.88 13.84
N ASP A 132 18.08 23.42 15.04
CA ASP A 132 16.87 23.22 15.83
C ASP A 132 15.74 24.10 15.26
N GLN A 133 15.08 23.59 14.22
CA GLN A 133 13.78 24.11 13.82
C GLN A 133 12.70 23.53 14.76
N PRO A 134 11.70 24.33 15.18
CA PRO A 134 10.64 23.90 16.08
C PRO A 134 9.74 22.86 15.40
N LYS A 135 10.10 21.57 15.54
CA LYS A 135 9.33 20.44 15.02
C LYS A 135 8.01 20.33 15.78
N GLN A 136 6.96 20.93 15.23
CA GLN A 136 5.61 20.70 15.72
C GLN A 136 5.13 19.31 15.31
N TYR A 137 4.28 18.71 16.14
CA TYR A 137 3.69 17.40 15.91
C TYR A 137 2.18 17.49 16.09
N CYS A 138 1.43 16.81 15.22
CA CYS A 138 -0.02 16.78 15.27
C CYS A 138 -0.50 16.13 16.58
N PRO A 139 -1.31 16.84 17.41
CA PRO A 139 -1.79 16.32 18.69
C PRO A 139 -2.75 15.13 18.54
N GLN A 140 -3.30 14.90 17.34
CA GLN A 140 -4.30 13.86 17.09
C GLN A 140 -3.71 12.55 16.53
N CYS A 141 -2.50 12.57 15.96
CA CYS A 141 -1.89 11.38 15.34
C CYS A 141 -0.35 11.26 15.44
N GLY A 142 0.33 12.24 16.05
CA GLY A 142 1.79 12.24 16.21
C GLY A 142 2.60 12.43 14.92
N ALA A 143 1.95 12.75 13.79
CA ALA A 143 2.67 13.13 12.57
C ALA A 143 3.46 14.42 12.78
N ARG A 144 4.66 14.50 12.21
CA ARG A 144 5.41 15.76 12.12
C ARG A 144 4.65 16.73 11.20
N LEU A 145 4.67 18.01 11.57
CA LEU A 145 4.11 19.12 10.81
C LEU A 145 5.24 20.01 10.29
N ASP A 146 5.01 20.68 9.18
CA ASP A 146 5.92 21.67 8.61
C ASP A 146 5.48 23.11 8.99
N GLU A 147 6.41 24.07 8.94
CA GLU A 147 6.14 25.45 9.37
C GLU A 147 5.08 26.12 8.48
N GLY A 148 3.90 26.37 9.03
CA GLY A 148 2.75 26.99 8.33
C GLY A 148 1.60 26.03 8.01
N ASP A 149 1.70 24.74 8.35
CA ASP A 149 0.59 23.79 8.19
C ASP A 149 -0.66 24.23 8.96
N VAL A 150 -1.78 24.44 8.26
CA VAL A 150 -3.09 24.67 8.88
C VAL A 150 -3.78 23.35 9.23
N PHE A 151 -3.49 22.28 8.48
CA PHE A 151 -4.07 20.95 8.67
C PHE A 151 -3.01 19.86 8.54
N CYS A 152 -3.13 18.79 9.33
CA CYS A 152 -2.21 17.67 9.29
C CYS A 152 -2.46 16.79 8.06
N SER A 153 -1.49 16.72 7.15
CA SER A 153 -1.51 15.91 5.92
C SER A 153 -1.69 14.39 6.14
N LYS A 154 -1.53 13.88 7.37
CA LYS A 154 -1.71 12.46 7.72
C LYS A 154 -3.11 12.10 8.24
N CYS A 155 -3.80 13.01 8.93
CA CYS A 155 -5.10 12.71 9.59
C CYS A 155 -6.20 13.74 9.34
N GLY A 156 -5.91 14.86 8.68
CA GLY A 156 -6.88 15.93 8.39
C GLY A 156 -7.24 16.85 9.56
N ALA A 157 -6.74 16.60 10.77
CA ALA A 157 -6.95 17.48 11.92
C ALA A 157 -6.38 18.89 11.66
N ARG A 158 -7.08 19.94 12.09
CA ARG A 158 -6.55 21.32 12.09
C ARG A 158 -5.48 21.46 13.19
N VAL A 159 -4.39 22.15 12.88
CA VAL A 159 -3.17 22.19 13.73
C VAL A 159 -2.58 23.60 13.93
N ASN A 160 -3.31 24.63 13.51
CA ASN A 160 -3.02 26.05 13.70
C ASN A 160 -4.30 26.78 14.13
#